data_AF-X1BJ06-F1
#
_entry.id   AF-X1BJ06-F1
#
_cell.length_a   1.000
_cell.length_b   1.000
_cell.length_c   1.000
_cell.angle_alpha   90.00
_cell.angle_beta   90.00
_cell.angle_gamma   90.00
#
_symmetry.space_group_name_H-M   'P 1'
#
loop_
_entity.id
_entity.type
_entity.pdbx_description
1 polymer ?
#
loop_
_entity_poly.entity_id
_entity_poly.type
_entity_poly.pdbx_seq_one_letter_code
_entity_poly.pdbx_strand_id
1 'polypeptide(L)' 'PDVDLIIRTGGELRISNFLIWQVTYSEYYFTDVLWPDFDEKEIEKALLSYSQRQRRFGGL' A
#
# COMPACT_ATOMS: atom_id res chain seq x y z
N PRO A 1 -7.00 -11.23 10.20
CA PRO A 1 -5.68 -11.38 9.54
C PRO A 1 -5.09 -9.99 9.37
N ASP A 2 -3.77 -9.85 9.49
CA ASP A 2 -3.11 -8.55 9.38
C ASP A 2 -2.94 -8.16 7.91
N VAL A 3 -2.94 -6.85 7.64
CA VAL A 3 -2.75 -6.32 6.29
C VAL A 3 -1.26 -6.14 6.05
N ASP A 4 -0.75 -6.70 4.96
CA ASP A 4 0.67 -6.58 4.61
C ASP A 4 0.97 -5.39 3.71
N LEU A 5 0.05 -5.08 2.79
CA LEU A 5 0.18 -4.01 1.80
C LEU A 5 -1.15 -3.28 1.64
N ILE A 6 -1.11 -1.95 1.69
CA ILE A 6 -2.21 -1.08 1.24
C ILE A 6 -1.79 -0.36 -0.01
N ILE A 7 -2.66 -0.42 -1.02
CA ILE A 7 -2.54 0.38 -2.24
C ILE A 7 -3.60 1.48 -2.20
N ARG A 8 -3.19 2.74 -2.35
CA ARG A 8 -4.10 3.88 -2.44
C ARG A 8 -3.86 4.67 -3.72
N THR A 9 -4.89 4.69 -4.56
CA THR A 9 -4.95 5.40 -5.83
C THR A 9 -5.45 6.84 -5.66
N GLY A 10 -5.28 7.65 -6.70
CA GLY A 10 -5.85 9.00 -6.77
C GLY A 10 -5.04 10.11 -6.09
N GLY A 11 -3.75 9.87 -5.82
CA GLY A 11 -2.77 10.89 -5.40
C GLY A 11 -2.85 11.32 -3.94
N GLU A 12 -3.77 10.76 -3.16
CA GLU A 12 -3.99 11.19 -1.78
C GLU A 12 -3.11 10.44 -0.78
N LEU A 13 -2.20 11.15 -0.11
CA LEU A 13 -1.28 10.61 0.91
C LEU A 13 -1.92 10.57 2.31
N ARG A 14 -3.05 9.89 2.44
CA ARG A 14 -3.75 9.69 3.72
C ARG A 14 -4.37 8.30 3.77
N ILE A 15 -4.81 7.86 4.95
CA ILE A 15 -5.55 6.59 5.10
C ILE A 15 -7.06 6.79 5.20
N SER A 16 -7.53 8.00 5.55
CA SER A 16 -8.97 8.33 5.63
C SER A 16 -9.79 7.37 6.49
N ASN A 17 -9.28 7.03 7.68
CA ASN A 17 -9.94 6.12 8.62
C ASN A 17 -10.17 4.68 8.09
N PHE A 18 -9.39 4.25 7.11
CA PHE A 18 -9.46 2.90 6.57
C PHE A 18 -8.56 1.94 7.34
N LEU A 19 -9.17 0.93 8.00
CA LEU A 19 -8.50 -0.19 8.67
C LEU A 19 -7.39 0.18 9.67
N ILE A 20 -7.54 1.31 10.37
CA ILE A 20 -6.53 1.92 11.25
C ILE A 20 -5.80 0.96 12.20
N TRP A 21 -6.49 -0.07 12.73
CA TRP A 21 -5.89 -1.04 13.65
C TRP A 21 -5.09 -2.10 12.90
N GLN A 22 -5.68 -2.64 11.84
CA GLN A 22 -5.14 -3.75 11.07
C GLN A 22 -3.87 -3.40 10.27
N VAL A 23 -3.56 -2.10 10.16
CA VAL A 23 -2.54 -1.58 9.23
C VAL A 23 -1.28 -1.04 9.91
N THR A 24 -1.12 -1.37 11.19
CA THR A 24 -0.07 -0.83 12.08
C THR A 24 1.36 -1.09 11.57
N TYR A 25 1.58 -2.20 10.85
CA TYR A 25 2.85 -2.54 10.20
C TYR A 25 2.68 -2.91 8.71
N SER A 26 1.62 -2.41 8.07
CA SER A 26 1.45 -2.56 6.63
C SER A 26 2.44 -1.67 5.90
N GLU A 27 2.90 -2.13 4.75
CA GLU A 27 3.52 -1.27 3.76
C GLU A 27 2.45 -0.47 3.01
N TYR A 28 2.80 0.75 2.63
CA TYR A 28 1.90 1.63 1.90
C TYR A 28 2.46 1.93 0.51
N TYR A 29 1.61 1.76 -0.49
CA TYR A 29 1.87 2.15 -1.87
C TYR A 29 0.83 3.20 -2.28
N PHE A 30 1.29 4.41 -2.54
CA PHE A 30 0.45 5.50 -3.02
C PHE A 30 0.76 5.78 -4.50
N THR A 31 -0.27 6.03 -5.30
CA THR A 31 -0.12 6.36 -6.72
C THR A 31 -1.09 7.45 -7.13
N ASP A 32 -0.65 8.31 -8.06
CA ASP A 32 -1.47 9.35 -8.68
C ASP A 32 -2.47 8.78 -9.70
N VAL A 33 -2.29 7.52 -10.11
CA VAL A 33 -3.23 6.83 -11.01
C VAL A 33 -4.62 6.79 -10.37
N LEU A 34 -5.64 7.22 -11.12
CA LEU A 34 -7.02 7.19 -10.67
C LEU A 34 -7.53 5.75 -10.66
N TRP A 35 -8.48 5.44 -9.77
CA TRP A 35 -9.02 4.08 -9.64
C TRP A 35 -9.53 3.46 -10.95
N PRO A 36 -10.25 4.19 -11.84
CA PRO A 36 -10.69 3.62 -13.12
C PRO A 36 -9.54 3.26 -14.08
N ASP A 37 -8.37 3.88 -13.90
CA ASP A 37 -7.18 3.68 -14.74
C ASP A 37 -6.18 2.71 -14.11
N PHE A 38 -6.47 2.20 -12.91
CA PHE A 38 -5.59 1.29 -12.18
C PHE A 38 -5.76 -0.15 -12.69
N ASP A 39 -4.89 -0.54 -13.62
CA ASP A 39 -4.93 -1.82 -14.31
C ASP A 39 -3.93 -2.87 -13.73
N GLU A 40 -3.83 -4.02 -14.40
CA GLU A 40 -2.91 -5.11 -14.01
C GLU A 40 -1.45 -4.65 -13.92
N LYS A 41 -1.00 -3.74 -14.79
CA LYS A 41 0.38 -3.23 -14.78
C LYS A 41 0.63 -2.37 -13.55
N GLU A 42 -0.36 -1.60 -13.13
CA GLU A 42 -0.25 -0.81 -11.89
C GLU A 42 -0.24 -1.70 -10.65
N ILE A 43 -0.96 -2.83 -10.66
CA ILE A 43 -0.84 -3.85 -9.61
C ILE A 43 0.57 -4.44 -9.58
N GLU A 44 1.14 -4.81 -10.73
CA GLU A 44 2.50 -5.34 -10.80
C GLU A 44 3.53 -4.35 -10.25
N LYS A 45 3.40 -3.05 -10.56
CA LYS A 45 4.25 -2.00 -10.00
C LYS A 45 4.13 -1.91 -8.48
N ALA A 46 2.91 -1.99 -7.95
CA ALA A 46 2.68 -1.97 -6.51
C ALA A 46 3.30 -3.18 -5.81
N LEU A 47 3.15 -4.38 -6.39
CA LEU A 47 3.74 -5.61 -5.86
C LEU A 47 5.27 -5.63 -5.95
N LEU A 48 5.84 -5.12 -7.04
CA LEU A 48 7.29 -4.96 -7.19
C LEU A 48 7.84 -3.96 -6.17
N SER A 49 7.14 -2.85 -5.93
CA SER A 49 7.54 -1.91 -4.88
C SER A 49 7.46 -2.55 -3.49
N TYR A 50 6.44 -3.37 -3.24
CA TYR A 50 6.29 -4.08 -1.97
C TYR A 50 7.40 -5.12 -1.75
N SER A 51 7.76 -5.90 -2.77
CA SER A 51 8.80 -6.95 -2.65
C SER A 51 10.19 -6.40 -2.32
N GLN A 52 10.43 -5.12 -2.60
CA GLN A 52 11.68 -4.42 -2.29
C GLN A 52 11.71 -3.87 -0.85
N ARG A 53 10.59 -3.86 -0.13
CA ARG A 53 10.52 -3.37 1.25
C ARG A 53 11.09 -4.41 2.22
N GLN A 54 11.93 -3.94 3.14
CA GLN A 54 12.40 -4.75 4.26
C GLN A 54 11.57 -4.43 5.51
N ARG A 55 10.64 -5.33 5.82
CA ARG A 55 9.74 -5.19 6.97
C ARG A 55 10.47 -5.62 8.24
N ARG A 56 10.57 -4.70 9.20
CA ARG A 56 11.26 -4.94 10.49
C ARG A 56 10.31 -5.26 11.63
N PHE A 57 9.02 -4.98 11.50
CA PHE A 57 8.00 -5.27 12.52
C PHE A 57 8.36 -4.79 13.94
N GLY A 58 9.06 -3.65 14.06
CA GLY A 58 9.54 -3.11 15.34
C GLY A 58 10.88 -3.67 15.83
N GLY A 59 11.56 -4.52 15.04
CA GLY A 59 12.94 -4.95 15.25
C GLY A 59 13.99 -3.93 14.80
N LEU A 60 15.23 -4.11 15.25
CA LEU A 60 16.41 -3.28 14.93
C LEU A 60 16.77 -3.35 13.43
#